data_AF-A0A418MN32-F1
#
_entry.id   AF-A0A418MN32-F1
#
_cell.length_a   1.000
_cell.length_b   1.000
_cell.length_c   1.000
_cell.angle_alpha   90.00
_cell.angle_beta   90.00
_cell.angle_gamma   90.00
#
_symmetry.space_group_name_H-M   'P 1'
#
loop_
_entity.id
_entity.type
_entity.pdbx_description
1 polymer ?
#
loop_
_entity_poly.entity_id
_entity_poly.type
_entity_poly.pdbx_seq_one_letter_code
_entity_poly.pdbx_strand_id
1 'polypeptide(L)'
;MTNTGNTRRFRPDYAVPPGETLVEVLTERGMSQADLARRTGLSTKHINQIVLGTATLSAETAVRLELVTGVAAQVWTGLEAAYQVAQTRLEETTRLQAHVDWLNQLPVAELIRRGFVRSDTSPVERLREVLAFFKVASPDAWHQVWAVPTAYRQSRAFDVDYGALAAWLRIGEIRADRADLPPFDRSRFRDHLPRIRALTNIEDPQIWLAQLESLCAGAGVALVVEREIVGARINGAVRWLPSERPLIQLSVRHRWADIFWFTFFHEAAHVLLHDRRRFTIVDGIDRPDTDNAMELEADDFAGRVLLPRPFDSRLATVRSQAQAVALAKEAGVHPGIVVGRLQHDKTIPYSHFNRLRTRLAFTDE
;
A
#
# COMPACT_ATOMS: atom_id res chain seq x y z
N MET A 1 17.88 2.03 8.23
CA MET A 1 18.78 2.47 7.14
C MET A 1 18.81 1.41 6.06
N THR A 2 18.11 1.61 4.95
CA THR A 2 18.37 0.90 3.70
C THR A 2 18.64 1.97 2.66
N ASN A 3 19.93 2.11 2.36
CA ASN A 3 20.48 2.96 1.33
C ASN A 3 19.78 2.61 -0.01
N THR A 4 18.82 3.41 -0.47
CA THR A 4 18.32 3.39 -1.85
C THR A 4 19.39 3.98 -2.74
N GLY A 5 20.51 3.28 -2.85
CA GLY A 5 21.45 3.48 -3.94
C GLY A 5 20.65 3.33 -5.22
N ASN A 6 20.59 4.42 -6.00
CA ASN A 6 20.09 4.45 -7.36
C ASN A 6 21.00 3.61 -8.25
N THR A 7 21.04 2.30 -8.03
CA THR A 7 21.77 1.37 -8.89
C THR A 7 20.92 1.22 -10.13
N ARG A 8 21.30 1.92 -11.20
CA ARG A 8 20.91 1.54 -12.57
C ARG A 8 21.26 0.06 -12.72
N ARG A 9 20.27 -0.81 -12.53
CA ARG A 9 20.47 -2.25 -12.68
C ARG A 9 20.61 -2.46 -14.18
N PHE A 10 21.84 -2.61 -14.65
CA PHE A 10 22.10 -2.95 -16.05
C PHE A 10 21.30 -4.20 -16.39
N ARG A 11 20.37 -4.06 -17.33
CA ARG A 11 19.52 -5.14 -17.83
C ARG A 11 19.79 -5.24 -19.32
N PRO A 12 20.62 -6.20 -19.75
CA PRO A 12 20.85 -6.40 -21.18
C PRO A 12 19.54 -6.75 -21.87
N ASP A 13 19.40 -6.26 -23.09
CA ASP A 13 18.31 -6.51 -24.04
C ASP A 13 18.58 -7.77 -24.90
N TYR A 14 19.53 -8.59 -24.48
CA TYR A 14 19.90 -9.86 -25.09
C TYR A 14 20.07 -10.94 -24.03
N ALA A 15 19.95 -12.20 -24.45
CA ALA A 15 20.16 -13.37 -23.62
C ALA A 15 21.28 -14.22 -24.21
N VAL A 16 22.32 -14.51 -23.42
CA VAL A 16 23.47 -15.31 -23.85
C VAL A 16 23.25 -16.76 -23.40
N PRO A 17 23.15 -17.73 -24.33
CA PRO A 17 23.01 -19.14 -23.96
C PRO A 17 24.30 -19.68 -23.35
N PRO A 18 24.23 -20.65 -22.42
CA PRO A 18 25.42 -21.31 -21.86
C PRO A 18 26.30 -21.97 -22.93
N GLY A 19 25.70 -22.27 -24.08
CA GLY A 19 26.35 -22.76 -25.27
C GLY A 19 27.52 -21.91 -25.79
N GLU A 20 27.45 -20.59 -25.67
CA GLU A 20 28.55 -19.70 -26.10
C GLU A 20 29.78 -19.90 -25.21
N THR A 21 29.61 -19.91 -23.88
CA THR A 21 30.67 -20.22 -22.93
C THR A 21 31.22 -21.63 -23.12
N LEU A 22 30.36 -22.60 -23.46
CA LEU A 22 30.81 -23.96 -23.75
C LEU A 22 31.75 -24.00 -24.97
N VAL A 23 31.48 -23.22 -26.02
CA VAL A 23 32.36 -23.13 -27.19
C VAL A 23 33.73 -22.53 -26.83
N GLU A 24 33.76 -21.50 -25.98
CA GLU A 24 35.02 -20.90 -25.48
C GLU A 24 35.85 -21.94 -24.72
N VAL A 25 35.24 -22.63 -23.75
CA VAL A 25 35.90 -23.68 -22.94
C VAL A 25 36.41 -24.82 -23.80
N LEU A 26 35.66 -25.22 -24.83
CA LEU A 26 36.08 -26.24 -25.78
C LEU A 26 37.28 -25.78 -26.63
N THR A 27 37.27 -24.52 -27.07
CA THR A 27 38.35 -23.93 -27.86
C THR A 27 39.65 -23.86 -27.07
N GLU A 28 39.60 -23.38 -25.83
CA GLU A 28 40.75 -23.34 -24.91
C GLU A 28 41.37 -24.71 -24.68
N ARG A 29 40.56 -25.76 -24.71
CA ARG A 29 40.97 -27.16 -24.50
C ARG A 29 41.30 -27.91 -25.79
N GLY A 30 41.22 -27.25 -26.95
CA GLY A 30 41.43 -27.88 -28.26
C GLY A 30 40.48 -29.05 -28.54
N MET A 31 39.25 -28.99 -28.00
CA MET A 31 38.26 -30.07 -28.06
C MET A 31 37.14 -29.72 -29.03
N SER A 32 36.77 -30.63 -29.94
CA SER A 32 35.60 -30.43 -30.80
C SER A 32 34.28 -30.76 -30.08
N GLN A 33 33.15 -30.25 -30.56
CA GLN A 33 31.83 -30.65 -30.05
C GLN A 33 31.56 -32.15 -30.22
N ALA A 34 32.12 -32.77 -31.28
CA ALA A 34 32.02 -34.21 -31.49
C ALA A 34 32.85 -35.01 -30.47
N ASP A 35 34.01 -34.49 -30.06
CA ASP A 35 34.79 -35.06 -28.96
C ASP A 35 34.06 -34.93 -27.63
N LEU A 36 33.47 -33.76 -27.36
CA LEU A 36 32.66 -33.54 -26.16
C LEU A 36 31.47 -34.51 -26.09
N ALA A 37 30.75 -34.69 -27.19
CA ALA A 37 29.64 -35.62 -27.31
C ALA A 37 30.08 -37.06 -26.95
N ARG A 38 31.19 -37.54 -27.52
CA ARG A 38 31.77 -38.84 -27.18
C ARG A 38 32.13 -38.96 -25.70
N ARG A 39 32.77 -37.94 -25.12
CA ARG A 39 33.25 -37.95 -23.72
C ARG A 39 32.11 -37.89 -22.70
N THR A 40 31.03 -37.19 -23.02
CA THR A 40 29.85 -37.03 -22.15
C THR A 40 28.81 -38.12 -22.33
N GLY A 41 28.94 -38.97 -23.36
CA GLY A 41 27.92 -39.94 -23.76
C GLY A 41 26.63 -39.28 -24.26
N LEU A 42 26.72 -38.05 -24.77
CA LEU A 42 25.60 -37.30 -25.36
C LEU A 42 25.70 -37.35 -26.89
N SER A 43 24.59 -37.11 -27.58
CA SER A 43 24.63 -36.99 -29.04
C SER A 43 25.25 -35.65 -29.46
N THR A 44 26.00 -35.64 -30.57
CA THR A 44 26.53 -34.40 -31.15
C THR A 44 25.41 -33.41 -31.48
N LYS A 45 24.23 -33.93 -31.87
CA LYS A 45 23.01 -33.12 -32.07
C LYS A 45 22.62 -32.39 -30.80
N HIS A 46 22.60 -33.07 -29.65
CA HIS A 46 22.23 -32.46 -28.38
C HIS A 46 23.24 -31.41 -27.93
N ILE A 47 24.55 -31.68 -28.06
CA ILE A 47 25.59 -30.67 -27.79
C ILE A 47 25.40 -29.45 -28.68
N ASN A 48 25.18 -29.63 -29.98
CA ASN A 48 24.93 -28.52 -30.90
C ASN A 48 23.67 -27.72 -30.52
N GLN A 49 22.60 -28.39 -30.07
CA GLN A 49 21.38 -27.69 -29.62
C GLN A 49 21.61 -26.86 -28.36
N ILE A 50 22.44 -27.33 -27.42
CA ILE A 50 22.87 -26.56 -26.24
C ILE A 50 23.70 -25.35 -26.69
N VAL A 51 24.64 -25.57 -27.62
CA VAL A 51 25.47 -24.49 -28.20
C VAL A 51 24.60 -23.40 -28.82
N LEU A 52 23.57 -23.79 -29.56
CA LEU A 52 22.62 -22.87 -30.18
C LEU A 52 21.56 -22.29 -29.22
N GLY A 53 21.57 -22.67 -27.93
CA GLY A 53 20.57 -22.21 -26.95
C GLY A 53 19.15 -22.72 -27.18
N THR A 54 18.99 -23.77 -28.01
CA THR A 54 17.69 -24.37 -28.37
C THR A 54 17.33 -25.59 -27.52
N ALA A 55 18.29 -26.18 -26.82
CA ALA A 55 18.07 -27.20 -25.80
C ALA A 55 18.54 -26.69 -24.44
N THR A 56 17.72 -26.93 -23.41
CA THR A 56 18.03 -26.60 -22.02
C THR A 56 19.19 -27.45 -21.51
N LEU A 57 20.17 -26.82 -20.87
CA LEU A 57 21.25 -27.52 -20.17
C LEU A 57 20.73 -28.05 -18.83
N SER A 58 20.41 -29.35 -18.76
CA SER A 58 19.93 -29.99 -17.53
C SER A 58 21.02 -30.14 -16.47
N ALA A 59 20.64 -30.30 -15.20
CA ALA A 59 21.60 -30.57 -14.12
C ALA A 59 22.43 -31.83 -14.36
N GLU A 60 21.85 -32.87 -14.96
CA GLU A 60 22.58 -34.09 -15.35
C GLU A 60 23.63 -33.80 -16.41
N THR A 61 23.27 -33.03 -17.44
CA THR A 61 24.23 -32.59 -18.48
C THR A 61 25.34 -31.73 -17.87
N ALA A 62 25.02 -30.84 -16.91
CA ALA A 62 26.01 -30.03 -16.21
C ALA A 62 27.05 -30.87 -15.46
N VAL A 63 26.63 -31.94 -14.77
CA VAL A 63 27.55 -32.87 -14.07
C VAL A 63 28.44 -33.62 -15.07
N ARG A 64 27.89 -34.04 -16.21
CA ARG A 64 28.69 -34.67 -17.29
C ARG A 64 29.70 -33.68 -17.89
N LEU A 65 29.30 -32.43 -18.11
CA LEU A 65 30.19 -31.38 -18.59
C LEU A 65 31.29 -31.08 -17.59
N GLU A 66 31.01 -31.06 -16.28
CA GLU A 66 32.03 -30.88 -15.24
C GLU A 66 33.13 -31.93 -15.32
N LEU A 67 32.78 -33.21 -15.46
CA LEU A 67 33.75 -34.29 -15.58
C LEU A 67 34.68 -34.13 -16.80
N VAL A 68 34.21 -33.51 -17.89
CA VAL A 68 34.98 -33.36 -19.14
C VAL A 68 35.72 -32.02 -19.22
N THR A 69 35.08 -30.94 -18.75
CA THR A 69 35.56 -29.56 -18.87
C THR A 69 36.24 -29.07 -17.59
N GLY A 70 36.14 -29.77 -16.46
CA GLY A 70 36.64 -29.31 -15.16
C GLY A 70 35.96 -28.06 -14.61
N VAL A 71 34.98 -27.49 -15.31
CA VAL A 71 34.16 -26.36 -14.86
C VAL A 71 32.99 -26.91 -14.05
N ALA A 72 32.83 -26.45 -12.82
CA ALA A 72 31.82 -26.96 -11.89
C ALA A 72 30.40 -26.92 -12.48
N ALA A 73 29.59 -27.95 -12.25
CA ALA A 73 28.20 -28.05 -12.70
C ALA A 73 27.33 -26.87 -12.25
N GLN A 74 27.66 -26.28 -11.09
CA GLN A 74 26.98 -25.09 -10.59
C GLN A 74 27.18 -23.86 -11.49
N VAL A 75 28.33 -23.75 -12.17
CA VAL A 75 28.56 -22.67 -13.14
C VAL A 75 27.66 -22.87 -14.36
N TRP A 76 27.61 -24.08 -14.92
CA TRP A 76 26.77 -24.39 -16.09
C TRP A 76 25.29 -24.19 -15.82
N THR A 77 24.79 -24.69 -14.68
CA THR A 77 23.38 -24.50 -14.30
C THR A 77 23.07 -23.03 -13.97
N GLY A 78 24.02 -22.28 -13.42
CA GLY A 78 23.91 -20.83 -13.22
C GLY A 78 23.79 -20.06 -14.54
N LEU A 79 24.61 -20.40 -15.55
CA LEU A 79 24.55 -19.81 -16.88
C LEU A 79 23.20 -20.13 -17.58
N GLU A 80 22.75 -21.38 -17.52
CA GLU A 80 21.43 -21.76 -18.04
C GLU A 80 20.30 -20.99 -17.36
N ALA A 81 20.29 -20.92 -16.03
CA ALA A 81 19.27 -20.19 -15.30
C ALA A 81 19.26 -18.70 -15.66
N ALA A 82 20.44 -18.08 -15.80
CA ALA A 82 20.56 -16.69 -16.22
C ALA A 82 20.03 -16.47 -17.64
N TYR A 83 20.34 -17.37 -18.57
CA TYR A 83 19.84 -17.35 -19.95
C TYR A 83 18.31 -17.43 -20.00
N GLN A 84 17.72 -18.42 -19.31
CA GLN A 84 16.27 -18.61 -19.29
C GLN A 84 15.55 -17.39 -18.70
N VAL A 85 16.06 -16.84 -17.59
CA VAL A 85 15.51 -15.61 -17.00
C VAL A 85 15.61 -14.43 -17.97
N ALA A 86 16.71 -14.30 -18.71
CA ALA A 86 16.87 -13.22 -19.71
C ALA A 86 15.87 -13.38 -20.86
N GLN A 87 15.71 -14.59 -21.42
CA GLN A 87 14.70 -14.90 -22.45
C GLN A 87 13.29 -14.54 -21.98
N THR A 88 12.87 -15.03 -20.81
CA THR A 88 11.54 -14.74 -20.26
C THR A 88 11.33 -13.25 -20.02
N ARG A 89 12.37 -12.48 -19.67
CA ARG A 89 12.27 -11.02 -19.51
C ARG A 89 12.09 -10.28 -20.84
N LEU A 90 12.70 -10.77 -21.93
CA LEU A 90 12.50 -10.21 -23.26
C LEU A 90 11.06 -10.43 -23.73
N GLU A 91 10.54 -11.64 -23.55
CA GLU A 91 9.13 -11.97 -23.81
C GLU A 91 8.17 -11.14 -22.95
N GLU A 92 8.48 -11.02 -21.65
CA GLU A 92 7.71 -10.19 -20.70
C GLU A 92 7.68 -8.73 -21.16
N THR A 93 8.80 -8.18 -21.63
CA THR A 93 8.89 -6.80 -22.11
C THR A 93 7.96 -6.59 -23.31
N THR A 94 7.93 -7.52 -24.26
CA THR A 94 6.99 -7.49 -25.40
C THR A 94 5.54 -7.57 -24.94
N ARG A 95 5.22 -8.44 -23.97
CA ARG A 95 3.87 -8.55 -23.40
C ARG A 95 3.45 -7.27 -22.68
N LEU A 96 4.32 -6.70 -21.86
CA LEU A 96 4.05 -5.46 -21.12
C LEU A 96 3.89 -4.26 -22.05
N GLN A 97 4.59 -4.24 -23.19
CA GLN A 97 4.41 -3.19 -24.21
C GLN A 97 2.95 -3.08 -24.68
N ALA A 98 2.22 -4.19 -24.76
CA ALA A 98 0.80 -4.21 -25.14
C ALA A 98 -0.14 -3.68 -24.03
N HIS A 99 0.35 -3.48 -22.82
CA HIS A 99 -0.44 -3.05 -21.65
C HIS A 99 -0.06 -1.68 -21.11
N VAL A 100 0.79 -0.92 -21.82
CA VAL A 100 1.23 0.41 -21.37
C VAL A 100 0.05 1.34 -21.09
N ASP A 101 -1.03 1.26 -21.88
CA ASP A 101 -2.22 2.11 -21.71
C ASP A 101 -2.94 1.91 -20.37
N TRP A 102 -2.72 0.79 -19.67
CA TRP A 102 -3.25 0.57 -18.32
C TRP A 102 -2.73 1.61 -17.32
N LEU A 103 -1.54 2.17 -17.56
CA LEU A 103 -1.00 3.26 -16.74
C LEU A 103 -1.92 4.48 -16.67
N ASN A 104 -2.78 4.69 -17.68
CA ASN A 104 -3.72 5.82 -17.71
C ASN A 104 -4.84 5.69 -16.67
N GLN A 105 -5.04 4.50 -16.10
CA GLN A 105 -6.03 4.26 -15.04
C GLN A 105 -5.48 4.54 -13.64
N LEU A 106 -4.23 4.98 -13.53
CA LEU A 106 -3.50 5.09 -12.26
C LEU A 106 -2.90 6.48 -12.09
N PRO A 107 -2.68 6.93 -10.85
CA PRO A 107 -2.11 8.24 -10.55
C PRO A 107 -0.58 8.22 -10.72
N VAL A 108 -0.06 7.82 -11.88
CA VAL A 108 1.37 7.58 -12.10
C VAL A 108 2.21 8.83 -11.87
N ALA A 109 1.74 9.99 -12.31
CA ALA A 109 2.43 11.27 -12.08
C ALA A 109 2.58 11.57 -10.58
N GLU A 110 1.57 11.22 -9.78
CA GLU A 110 1.60 11.39 -8.33
C GLU A 110 2.56 10.39 -7.67
N LEU A 111 2.56 9.13 -8.12
CA LEU A 111 3.52 8.12 -7.65
C LEU A 111 4.97 8.53 -7.93
N ILE A 112 5.21 9.14 -9.10
CA ILE A 112 6.52 9.71 -9.45
C ILE A 112 6.87 10.87 -8.53
N ARG A 113 5.96 11.82 -8.34
CA ARG A 113 6.16 12.99 -7.47
C ARG A 113 6.47 12.60 -6.03
N ARG A 114 5.86 11.51 -5.54
CA ARG A 114 6.10 10.96 -4.20
C ARG A 114 7.30 10.00 -4.12
N GLY A 115 8.01 9.76 -5.22
CA GLY A 115 9.21 8.93 -5.27
C GLY A 115 8.97 7.41 -5.20
N PHE A 116 7.74 6.95 -5.43
CA PHE A 116 7.43 5.50 -5.50
C PHE A 116 7.76 4.89 -6.86
N VAL A 117 7.79 5.71 -7.91
CA VAL A 117 8.08 5.33 -9.30
C VAL A 117 9.09 6.34 -9.87
N ARG A 118 10.00 5.90 -10.73
CA ARG A 118 11.01 6.79 -11.31
C ARG A 118 10.45 7.57 -12.50
N SER A 119 10.89 8.82 -12.64
CA SER A 119 10.51 9.69 -13.77
C SER A 119 11.29 9.36 -15.05
N ASP A 120 12.52 8.89 -14.93
CA ASP A 120 13.47 8.65 -16.02
C ASP A 120 13.43 7.21 -16.56
N THR A 121 12.23 6.72 -16.86
CA THR A 121 11.98 5.34 -17.32
C THR A 121 11.19 5.30 -18.62
N SER A 122 11.43 4.27 -19.45
CA SER A 122 10.57 3.97 -20.60
C SER A 122 9.16 3.59 -20.13
N PRO A 123 8.12 3.69 -20.98
CA PRO A 123 6.76 3.33 -20.59
C PRO A 123 6.63 1.89 -20.05
N VAL A 124 7.37 0.94 -20.62
CA VAL A 124 7.35 -0.46 -20.17
C VAL A 124 8.04 -0.63 -18.83
N GLU A 125 9.18 0.02 -18.59
CA GLU A 125 9.84 -0.05 -17.28
C GLU A 125 8.98 0.64 -16.22
N ARG A 126 8.31 1.74 -16.57
CA ARG A 126 7.34 2.41 -15.69
C ARG A 126 6.18 1.50 -15.33
N LEU A 127 5.61 0.78 -16.31
CA LEU A 127 4.59 -0.22 -16.08
C LEU A 127 5.07 -1.30 -15.11
N ARG A 128 6.28 -1.81 -15.30
CA ARG A 128 6.91 -2.80 -14.40
C ARG A 128 7.10 -2.26 -12.98
N GLU A 129 7.53 -1.01 -12.82
CA GLU A 129 7.67 -0.36 -11.52
C GLU A 129 6.32 -0.18 -10.81
N VAL A 130 5.27 0.20 -11.54
CA VAL A 130 3.92 0.34 -11.00
C VAL A 130 3.36 -1.02 -10.56
N LEU A 131 3.55 -2.07 -11.36
CA LEU A 131 3.20 -3.45 -10.99
C LEU A 131 3.94 -3.89 -9.71
N ALA A 132 5.24 -3.60 -9.62
CA ALA A 132 6.04 -3.88 -8.42
C ALA A 132 5.59 -3.07 -7.20
N PHE A 133 5.24 -1.79 -7.38
CA PHE A 133 4.67 -0.94 -6.33
C PHE A 133 3.41 -1.57 -5.73
N PHE A 134 2.50 -2.07 -6.58
CA PHE A 134 1.28 -2.76 -6.16
C PHE A 134 1.49 -4.24 -5.76
N LYS A 135 2.71 -4.79 -5.87
CA LYS A 135 3.05 -6.20 -5.62
C LYS A 135 2.20 -7.19 -6.44
N VAL A 136 1.97 -6.89 -7.72
CA VAL A 136 1.20 -7.73 -8.65
C VAL A 136 1.97 -8.02 -9.93
N ALA A 137 1.70 -9.17 -10.57
CA ALA A 137 2.44 -9.62 -11.76
C ALA A 137 1.87 -9.10 -13.09
N SER A 138 0.65 -8.56 -13.09
CA SER A 138 -0.02 -8.07 -14.30
C SER A 138 -1.16 -7.09 -13.96
N PRO A 139 -1.63 -6.30 -14.95
CA PRO A 139 -2.85 -5.51 -14.80
C PRO A 139 -4.08 -6.33 -14.40
N ASP A 140 -4.23 -7.56 -14.90
CA ASP A 140 -5.35 -8.43 -14.53
C ASP A 140 -5.26 -8.84 -13.06
N ALA A 141 -4.07 -9.19 -12.58
CA ALA A 141 -3.84 -9.48 -11.16
C ALA A 141 -4.12 -8.24 -10.29
N TRP A 142 -3.78 -7.05 -10.78
CA TRP A 142 -4.17 -5.80 -10.10
C TRP A 142 -5.68 -5.69 -9.95
N HIS A 143 -6.46 -6.00 -10.99
CA HIS A 143 -7.92 -5.96 -10.90
C HIS A 143 -8.48 -6.99 -9.90
N GLN A 144 -7.81 -8.13 -9.71
CA GLN A 144 -8.27 -9.14 -8.74
C GLN A 144 -7.93 -8.77 -7.30
N VAL A 145 -6.80 -8.08 -7.07
CA VAL A 145 -6.29 -7.77 -5.73
C VAL A 145 -6.74 -6.39 -5.25
N TRP A 146 -6.72 -5.40 -6.13
CA TRP A 146 -6.89 -3.98 -5.80
C TRP A 146 -8.18 -3.37 -6.31
N ALA A 147 -8.77 -3.89 -7.41
CA ALA A 147 -10.11 -3.45 -7.75
C ALA A 147 -11.09 -4.08 -6.76
N VAL A 148 -11.63 -3.21 -5.90
CA VAL A 148 -12.65 -3.52 -4.88
C VAL A 148 -13.74 -4.45 -5.46
N PRO A 149 -14.30 -5.41 -4.68
CA PRO A 149 -15.23 -6.41 -5.20
C PRO A 149 -16.34 -5.81 -6.05
N THR A 150 -16.76 -6.54 -7.08
CA THR A 150 -17.77 -6.17 -8.08
C THR A 150 -19.09 -5.63 -7.51
N ALA A 151 -19.42 -5.92 -6.25
CA ALA A 151 -20.56 -5.35 -5.52
C ALA A 151 -20.45 -3.82 -5.30
N TYR A 152 -19.24 -3.30 -5.10
CA TYR A 152 -18.97 -1.85 -4.96
C TYR A 152 -18.91 -1.13 -6.31
N ARG A 153 -18.75 -1.86 -7.42
CA ARG A 153 -18.90 -1.30 -8.79
C ARG A 153 -20.35 -1.07 -9.19
N GLN A 154 -21.33 -1.64 -8.48
CA GLN A 154 -22.75 -1.49 -8.80
C GLN A 154 -23.42 -0.31 -8.08
N SER A 155 -22.82 0.23 -7.00
CA SER A 155 -23.24 1.51 -6.43
C SER A 155 -22.68 2.65 -7.27
N ARG A 156 -23.59 3.43 -7.88
CA ARG A 156 -23.35 4.49 -8.86
C ARG A 156 -22.68 5.75 -8.28
N ALA A 157 -21.55 5.64 -7.59
CA ALA A 157 -20.72 6.81 -7.31
C ALA A 157 -19.69 6.96 -8.44
N PHE A 158 -20.05 7.70 -9.49
CA PHE A 158 -19.18 8.14 -10.59
C PHE A 158 -17.99 9.05 -10.13
N ASP A 159 -17.72 9.11 -8.82
CA ASP A 159 -16.90 10.15 -8.20
C ASP A 159 -15.55 9.66 -7.64
N VAL A 160 -15.37 8.36 -7.38
CA VAL A 160 -14.11 7.81 -6.85
C VAL A 160 -13.26 7.23 -7.98
N ASP A 161 -12.03 7.72 -8.12
CA ASP A 161 -10.99 7.11 -8.95
C ASP A 161 -10.37 5.93 -8.18
N TYR A 162 -10.69 4.72 -8.63
CA TYR A 162 -10.20 3.49 -8.01
C TYR A 162 -8.68 3.33 -8.10
N GLY A 163 -8.03 3.84 -9.14
CA GLY A 163 -6.58 3.83 -9.25
C GLY A 163 -5.95 4.73 -8.19
N ALA A 164 -6.52 5.91 -7.98
CA ALA A 164 -6.12 6.84 -6.93
C ALA A 164 -6.32 6.23 -5.53
N LEU A 165 -7.48 5.61 -5.29
CA LEU A 165 -7.78 4.93 -4.02
C LEU A 165 -6.81 3.79 -3.74
N ALA A 166 -6.61 2.88 -4.69
CA ALA A 166 -5.70 1.75 -4.55
C ALA A 166 -4.27 2.22 -4.28
N ALA A 167 -3.81 3.26 -4.98
CA ALA A 167 -2.49 3.84 -4.75
C ALA A 167 -2.36 4.42 -3.33
N TRP A 168 -3.37 5.16 -2.86
CA TRP A 168 -3.35 5.71 -1.50
C TRP A 168 -3.31 4.60 -0.45
N LEU A 169 -4.14 3.58 -0.61
CA LEU A 169 -4.12 2.38 0.25
C LEU A 169 -2.75 1.70 0.22
N ARG A 170 -2.16 1.48 -0.97
CA ARG A 170 -0.85 0.83 -1.07
C ARG A 170 0.26 1.63 -0.38
N ILE A 171 0.22 2.96 -0.45
CA ILE A 171 1.17 3.82 0.28
C ILE A 171 1.05 3.60 1.80
N GLY A 172 -0.18 3.51 2.31
CA GLY A 172 -0.42 3.22 3.73
C GLY A 172 0.19 1.92 4.19
N GLU A 173 0.08 0.85 3.39
CA GLU A 173 0.73 -0.43 3.71
C GLU A 173 2.25 -0.30 3.74
N ILE A 174 2.84 0.36 2.73
CA ILE A 174 4.30 0.54 2.66
C ILE A 174 4.83 1.31 3.87
N ARG A 175 4.08 2.30 4.36
CA ARG A 175 4.46 3.06 5.56
C ARG A 175 4.25 2.25 6.83
N ALA A 176 3.15 1.52 6.94
CA ALA A 176 2.87 0.67 8.09
C ALA A 176 3.90 -0.46 8.25
N ASP A 177 4.39 -1.02 7.14
CA ASP A 177 5.44 -2.05 7.13
C ASP A 177 6.78 -1.55 7.72
N ARG A 178 6.98 -0.24 7.88
CA ARG A 178 8.19 0.34 8.51
C ARG A 178 8.12 0.37 10.03
N ALA A 179 6.92 0.23 10.61
CA ALA A 179 6.71 0.32 12.04
C ALA A 179 7.01 -1.04 12.69
N ASP A 180 7.89 -1.04 13.69
CA ASP A 180 8.07 -2.18 14.58
C ASP A 180 7.03 -2.09 15.71
N LEU A 181 6.01 -2.95 15.63
CA LEU A 181 4.83 -2.90 16.50
C LEU A 181 4.64 -4.23 17.23
N PRO A 182 4.25 -4.21 18.52
CA PRO A 182 3.86 -5.41 19.25
C PRO A 182 2.59 -6.04 18.64
N PRO A 183 2.26 -7.30 19.01
CA PRO A 183 0.98 -7.89 18.67
C PRO A 183 -0.20 -7.00 19.11
N PHE A 184 -1.27 -7.00 18.32
CA PHE A 184 -2.43 -6.16 18.60
C PHE A 184 -3.16 -6.58 19.89
N ASP A 185 -3.32 -5.62 20.79
CA ASP A 185 -4.02 -5.75 22.07
C ASP A 185 -5.30 -4.91 22.06
N ARG A 186 -6.44 -5.58 21.83
CA ARG A 186 -7.77 -4.93 21.72
C ARG A 186 -8.20 -4.24 23.01
N SER A 187 -7.87 -4.80 24.18
CA SER A 187 -8.23 -4.20 25.46
C SER A 187 -7.43 -2.92 25.65
N ARG A 188 -6.11 -3.00 25.46
CA ARG A 188 -5.24 -1.83 25.61
C ARG A 188 -5.57 -0.72 24.63
N PHE A 189 -5.92 -1.05 23.38
CA PHE A 189 -6.34 -0.03 22.42
C PHE A 189 -7.61 0.70 22.89
N ARG A 190 -8.58 -0.05 23.43
CA ARG A 190 -9.79 0.53 24.05
C ARG A 190 -9.45 1.41 25.26
N ASP A 191 -8.54 0.96 26.12
CA ASP A 191 -8.10 1.70 27.31
C ASP A 191 -7.31 2.97 26.98
N HIS A 192 -6.70 3.04 25.79
CA HIS A 192 -6.02 4.24 25.29
C HIS A 192 -6.99 5.31 24.75
N LEU A 193 -8.22 4.96 24.36
CA LEU A 193 -9.15 5.91 23.74
C LEU A 193 -9.44 7.16 24.60
N PRO A 194 -9.63 7.09 25.93
CA PRO A 194 -9.79 8.29 26.76
C PRO A 194 -8.57 9.22 26.72
N ARG A 195 -7.35 8.66 26.67
CA ARG A 195 -6.11 9.43 26.55
C ARG A 195 -6.00 10.07 25.17
N ILE A 196 -6.32 9.32 24.12
CA ILE A 196 -6.37 9.82 22.74
C ILE A 196 -7.39 10.96 22.62
N ARG A 197 -8.57 10.81 23.23
CA ARG A 197 -9.62 11.85 23.25
C ARG A 197 -9.12 13.14 23.91
N ALA A 198 -8.34 13.04 24.98
CA ALA A 198 -7.76 14.21 25.63
C ALA A 198 -6.80 14.99 24.73
N LEU A 199 -6.15 14.32 23.76
CA LEU A 199 -5.27 14.96 22.78
C LEU A 199 -6.00 15.97 21.90
N THR A 200 -7.32 15.90 21.78
CA THR A 200 -8.11 16.88 21.04
C THR A 200 -7.87 18.31 21.53
N ASN A 201 -7.53 18.50 22.82
CA ASN A 201 -7.26 19.81 23.44
C ASN A 201 -5.85 20.36 23.17
N ILE A 202 -4.96 19.58 22.56
CA ILE A 202 -3.60 20.03 22.21
C ILE A 202 -3.69 20.73 20.86
N GLU A 203 -3.25 21.99 20.79
CA GLU A 203 -3.36 22.79 19.57
C GLU A 203 -2.31 22.40 18.52
N ASP A 204 -1.09 22.07 18.93
CA ASP A 204 0.03 21.76 18.03
C ASP A 204 -0.07 20.34 17.44
N PRO A 205 -0.25 20.20 16.11
CA PRO A 205 -0.30 18.93 15.42
C PRO A 205 0.92 18.05 15.57
N GLN A 206 2.12 18.62 15.66
CA GLN A 206 3.32 17.82 15.80
C GLN A 206 3.35 17.10 17.16
N ILE A 207 2.82 17.75 18.20
CA ILE A 207 2.78 17.21 19.54
C ILE A 207 1.71 16.12 19.66
N TRP A 208 0.47 16.41 19.26
CA TRP A 208 -0.59 15.42 19.44
C TRP A 208 -0.49 14.26 18.46
N LEU A 209 0.05 14.45 17.25
CA LEU A 209 0.22 13.36 16.29
C LEU A 209 1.25 12.35 16.80
N ALA A 210 2.39 12.80 17.31
CA ALA A 210 3.40 11.92 17.90
C ALA A 210 2.85 11.13 19.11
N GLN A 211 2.03 11.77 19.95
CA GLN A 211 1.37 11.08 21.08
C GLN A 211 0.31 10.09 20.60
N LEU A 212 -0.45 10.43 19.57
CA LEU A 212 -1.45 9.56 18.96
C LEU A 212 -0.80 8.31 18.37
N GLU A 213 0.26 8.49 17.59
CA GLU A 213 1.07 7.40 17.02
C GLU A 213 1.62 6.49 18.12
N SER A 214 2.16 7.08 19.20
CA SER A 214 2.67 6.32 20.35
C SER A 214 1.58 5.49 21.06
N LEU A 215 0.39 6.07 21.27
CA LEU A 215 -0.73 5.37 21.90
C LEU A 215 -1.27 4.24 21.01
N CYS A 216 -1.38 4.45 19.70
CA CYS A 216 -1.74 3.40 18.74
C CYS A 216 -0.68 2.28 18.72
N ALA A 217 0.59 2.65 18.60
CA ALA A 217 1.70 1.71 18.54
C ALA A 217 1.82 0.85 19.80
N GLY A 218 1.61 1.45 20.99
CA GLY A 218 1.63 0.75 22.27
C GLY A 218 0.57 -0.36 22.41
N ALA A 219 -0.46 -0.35 21.57
CA ALA A 219 -1.50 -1.38 21.46
C ALA A 219 -1.39 -2.24 20.19
N GLY A 220 -0.32 -2.08 19.40
CA GLY A 220 -0.10 -2.83 18.15
C GLY A 220 -0.96 -2.35 16.97
N VAL A 221 -1.45 -1.10 16.99
CA VAL A 221 -2.18 -0.49 15.88
C VAL A 221 -1.23 0.38 15.05
N ALA A 222 -1.11 0.10 13.76
CA ALA A 222 -0.38 0.97 12.84
C ALA A 222 -1.26 2.18 12.51
N LEU A 223 -0.76 3.39 12.76
CA LEU A 223 -1.40 4.63 12.34
C LEU A 223 -0.59 5.26 11.22
N VAL A 224 -1.24 5.58 10.10
CA VAL A 224 -0.62 6.29 8.98
C VAL A 224 -1.50 7.46 8.58
N VAL A 225 -0.97 8.68 8.71
CA VAL A 225 -1.58 9.88 8.13
C VAL A 225 -0.95 10.13 6.77
N GLU A 226 -1.73 10.00 5.71
CA GLU A 226 -1.25 10.12 4.32
C GLU A 226 -2.06 11.14 3.54
N ARG A 227 -1.35 12.00 2.79
CA ARG A 227 -2.01 12.97 1.94
C ARG A 227 -2.83 12.26 0.89
N GLU A 228 -4.08 12.66 0.77
CA GLU A 228 -4.99 12.13 -0.23
C GLU A 228 -4.36 12.19 -1.63
N ILE A 229 -4.60 11.17 -2.45
CA ILE A 229 -4.36 11.25 -3.90
C ILE A 229 -5.64 11.81 -4.53
N VAL A 230 -5.50 12.84 -5.36
CA VAL A 230 -6.63 13.48 -6.04
C VAL A 230 -7.45 12.42 -6.78
N GLY A 231 -8.75 12.39 -6.52
CA GLY A 231 -9.68 11.40 -7.08
C GLY A 231 -10.03 10.25 -6.13
N ALA A 232 -9.22 9.98 -5.10
CA ALA A 232 -9.53 8.92 -4.12
C ALA A 232 -10.77 9.27 -3.27
N ARG A 233 -10.92 10.53 -2.87
CA ARG A 233 -12.07 11.11 -2.14
C ARG A 233 -12.43 10.40 -0.83
N ILE A 234 -11.43 10.03 -0.04
CA ILE A 234 -11.60 9.29 1.21
C ILE A 234 -11.03 10.05 2.41
N ASN A 235 -11.64 9.86 3.57
CA ASN A 235 -11.19 10.44 4.85
C ASN A 235 -10.37 9.44 5.67
N GLY A 236 -10.77 8.17 5.66
CA GLY A 236 -10.14 7.13 6.44
C GLY A 236 -10.33 5.75 5.81
N ALA A 237 -9.49 4.82 6.24
CA ALA A 237 -9.66 3.40 5.96
C ALA A 237 -9.05 2.57 7.09
N VAL A 238 -9.68 1.43 7.36
CA VAL A 238 -9.15 0.38 8.23
C VAL A 238 -8.90 -0.88 7.44
N ARG A 239 -7.71 -1.46 7.65
CA ARG A 239 -7.30 -2.73 7.06
C ARG A 239 -6.58 -3.61 8.06
N TRP A 240 -6.70 -4.91 7.86
CA TRP A 240 -5.91 -5.89 8.61
C TRP A 240 -4.74 -6.34 7.75
N LEU A 241 -3.52 -6.00 8.18
CA LEU A 241 -2.31 -6.47 7.51
C LEU A 241 -2.14 -7.99 7.69
N PRO A 242 -1.41 -8.70 6.81
CA PRO A 242 -1.21 -10.14 6.91
C PRO A 242 -0.62 -10.65 8.23
N SER A 243 -0.03 -9.75 9.02
CA SER A 243 0.49 -9.98 10.38
C SER A 243 -0.57 -9.92 11.49
N GLU A 244 -1.86 -9.91 11.12
CA GLU A 244 -3.00 -9.67 12.01
C GLU A 244 -2.95 -8.32 12.75
N ARG A 245 -2.22 -7.36 12.19
CA ARG A 245 -2.10 -6.01 12.75
C ARG A 245 -3.11 -5.07 12.08
N PRO A 246 -3.93 -4.33 12.84
CA PRO A 246 -4.81 -3.32 12.27
C PRO A 246 -3.98 -2.11 11.84
N LEU A 247 -4.31 -1.60 10.66
CA LEU A 247 -3.84 -0.34 10.10
C LEU A 247 -5.02 0.62 10.05
N ILE A 248 -4.89 1.73 10.77
CA ILE A 248 -5.73 2.92 10.59
C ILE A 248 -4.98 3.87 9.67
N GLN A 249 -5.56 4.14 8.50
CA GLN A 249 -5.01 5.09 7.54
C GLN A 249 -5.94 6.29 7.44
N LEU A 250 -5.42 7.49 7.64
CA LEU A 250 -6.21 8.73 7.64
C LEU A 250 -5.73 9.70 6.59
N SER A 251 -6.65 10.46 6.02
CA SER A 251 -6.40 11.61 5.17
C SER A 251 -6.82 12.89 5.90
N VAL A 252 -6.15 14.01 5.59
CA VAL A 252 -6.60 15.35 6.05
C VAL A 252 -7.26 16.14 4.92
N ARG A 253 -7.98 15.46 4.01
CA ARG A 253 -8.65 16.05 2.84
C ARG A 253 -9.43 17.32 3.16
N HIS A 254 -10.24 17.30 4.22
CA HIS A 254 -11.05 18.45 4.63
C HIS A 254 -10.32 19.46 5.51
N ARG A 255 -9.08 19.16 5.92
CA ARG A 255 -8.20 20.07 6.67
C ARG A 255 -8.79 20.60 7.96
N TRP A 256 -9.78 19.95 8.57
CA TRP A 256 -10.36 20.39 9.85
C TRP A 256 -10.09 19.35 10.93
N ALA A 257 -9.60 19.79 12.09
CA ALA A 257 -9.24 18.91 13.19
C ALA A 257 -10.44 18.11 13.71
N ASP A 258 -11.64 18.71 13.75
CA ASP A 258 -12.85 18.01 14.18
C ASP A 258 -13.25 16.86 13.26
N ILE A 259 -13.05 17.01 11.95
CA ILE A 259 -13.27 15.94 10.97
C ILE A 259 -12.21 14.84 11.16
N PHE A 260 -10.93 15.22 11.29
CA PHE A 260 -9.85 14.26 11.52
C PHE A 260 -10.11 13.40 12.77
N TRP A 261 -10.46 14.03 13.89
CA TRP A 261 -10.72 13.31 15.14
C TRP A 261 -11.95 12.40 15.04
N PHE A 262 -13.02 12.87 14.40
CA PHE A 262 -14.20 12.03 14.15
C PHE A 262 -13.83 10.80 13.32
N THR A 263 -13.15 11.00 12.18
CA THR A 263 -12.69 9.89 11.33
C THR A 263 -11.78 8.94 12.09
N PHE A 264 -10.82 9.44 12.89
CA PHE A 264 -9.96 8.55 13.70
C PHE A 264 -10.79 7.64 14.63
N PHE A 265 -11.77 8.19 15.36
CA PHE A 265 -12.57 7.38 16.27
C PHE A 265 -13.56 6.46 15.55
N HIS A 266 -14.02 6.84 14.37
CA HIS A 266 -14.81 5.99 13.47
C HIS A 266 -13.97 4.78 13.03
N GLU A 267 -12.74 5.00 12.56
CA GLU A 267 -11.81 3.92 12.21
C GLU A 267 -11.44 3.06 13.45
N ALA A 268 -11.25 3.68 14.61
CA ALA A 268 -11.03 2.94 15.86
C ALA A 268 -12.24 2.04 16.21
N ALA A 269 -13.46 2.46 15.90
CA ALA A 269 -14.66 1.65 16.06
C ALA A 269 -14.59 0.40 15.19
N HIS A 270 -14.18 0.53 13.92
CA HIS A 270 -14.00 -0.63 13.04
C HIS A 270 -12.99 -1.64 13.58
N VAL A 271 -11.87 -1.17 14.15
CA VAL A 271 -10.90 -2.04 14.81
C VAL A 271 -11.48 -2.72 16.07
N LEU A 272 -12.34 -2.02 16.81
CA LEU A 272 -12.83 -2.43 18.14
C LEU A 272 -14.19 -3.13 18.18
N LEU A 273 -15.00 -3.07 17.12
CA LEU A 273 -16.37 -3.58 17.09
C LEU A 273 -16.56 -4.63 15.99
N HIS A 274 -15.88 -4.47 14.85
CA HIS A 274 -16.13 -5.28 13.67
C HIS A 274 -15.11 -6.43 13.47
N ASP A 275 -15.51 -7.48 12.75
CA ASP A 275 -14.71 -8.71 12.54
C ASP A 275 -13.52 -8.46 11.60
N ARG A 276 -12.36 -9.02 11.96
CA ARG A 276 -11.11 -8.99 11.19
C ARG A 276 -11.21 -9.66 9.82
N ARG A 277 -12.19 -10.55 9.62
CA ARG A 277 -12.42 -11.26 8.34
C ARG A 277 -12.87 -10.34 7.20
N ARG A 278 -13.26 -9.10 7.48
CA ARG A 278 -13.47 -8.07 6.45
C ARG A 278 -12.17 -7.30 6.27
N PHE A 279 -11.42 -7.66 5.23
CA PHE A 279 -10.04 -7.22 5.02
C PHE A 279 -9.85 -5.70 4.87
N THR A 280 -10.85 -5.00 4.34
CA THR A 280 -10.77 -3.56 4.04
C THR A 280 -12.10 -2.85 4.23
N ILE A 281 -12.07 -1.78 5.01
CA ILE A 281 -13.19 -0.86 5.29
C ILE A 281 -12.70 0.55 4.91
N VAL A 282 -13.48 1.30 4.12
CA VAL A 282 -13.09 2.61 3.57
C VAL A 282 -14.23 3.61 3.73
N ASP A 283 -14.04 4.64 4.55
CA ASP A 283 -15.02 5.70 4.77
C ASP A 283 -15.19 6.57 3.50
N GLY A 284 -16.45 6.90 3.17
CA GLY A 284 -16.83 7.76 2.04
C GLY A 284 -17.18 7.06 0.72
N ILE A 285 -17.36 5.74 0.72
CA ILE A 285 -17.79 4.96 -0.46
C ILE A 285 -19.16 4.32 -0.18
N ASP A 286 -20.11 4.43 -1.11
CA ASP A 286 -21.43 3.77 -1.01
C ASP A 286 -21.29 2.24 -0.95
N ARG A 287 -21.83 1.63 0.11
CA ARG A 287 -21.65 0.20 0.42
C ARG A 287 -22.98 -0.57 0.42
N PRO A 288 -22.96 -1.91 0.25
CA PRO A 288 -24.15 -2.76 0.41
C PRO A 288 -24.77 -2.66 1.82
N ASP A 289 -26.04 -3.04 1.96
CA ASP A 289 -26.85 -2.83 3.18
C ASP A 289 -26.23 -3.35 4.48
N THR A 290 -25.48 -4.46 4.45
CA THR A 290 -24.79 -5.00 5.63
C THR A 290 -23.62 -4.16 6.11
N ASP A 291 -23.01 -3.39 5.22
CA ASP A 291 -21.95 -2.45 5.60
C ASP A 291 -22.55 -1.17 6.17
N ASN A 292 -23.75 -0.77 5.73
CA ASN A 292 -24.43 0.42 6.25
C ASN A 292 -24.70 0.35 7.77
N ALA A 293 -25.07 -0.82 8.30
CA ALA A 293 -25.23 -1.00 9.75
C ALA A 293 -23.93 -0.82 10.53
N MET A 294 -22.80 -1.27 9.97
CA MET A 294 -21.47 -1.11 10.58
C MET A 294 -21.00 0.34 10.55
N GLU A 295 -21.25 1.06 9.45
CA GLU A 295 -20.94 2.50 9.38
C GLU A 295 -21.76 3.29 10.41
N LEU A 296 -23.06 2.99 10.57
CA LEU A 296 -23.90 3.62 11.59
C LEU A 296 -23.41 3.33 13.01
N GLU A 297 -22.96 2.11 13.28
CA GLU A 297 -22.36 1.73 14.57
C GLU A 297 -21.05 2.48 14.82
N ALA A 298 -20.19 2.59 13.81
CA ALA A 298 -18.94 3.35 13.89
C ALA A 298 -19.18 4.85 14.10
N ASP A 299 -20.18 5.43 13.44
CA ASP A 299 -20.58 6.83 13.61
C ASP A 299 -21.14 7.13 15.01
N ASP A 300 -22.02 6.27 15.55
CA ASP A 300 -22.48 6.44 16.94
C ASP A 300 -21.29 6.29 17.89
N PHE A 301 -20.45 5.27 17.72
CA PHE A 301 -19.26 5.09 18.56
C PHE A 301 -18.36 6.33 18.57
N ALA A 302 -17.98 6.84 17.40
CA ALA A 302 -17.14 8.02 17.27
C ALA A 302 -17.77 9.24 17.93
N GLY A 303 -19.06 9.47 17.66
CA GLY A 303 -19.85 10.54 18.26
C GLY A 303 -19.88 10.45 19.79
N ARG A 304 -20.13 9.26 20.35
CA ARG A 304 -20.22 9.04 21.80
C ARG A 304 -18.89 9.11 22.51
N VAL A 305 -17.80 8.68 21.88
CA VAL A 305 -16.45 8.83 22.45
C VAL A 305 -16.10 10.31 22.56
N LEU A 306 -16.32 11.09 21.50
CA LEU A 306 -16.01 12.52 21.50
C LEU A 306 -16.94 13.31 22.44
N LEU A 307 -18.26 13.12 22.31
CA LEU A 307 -19.30 13.81 23.07
C LEU A 307 -20.31 12.78 23.64
N PRO A 308 -20.09 12.31 24.87
CA PRO A 308 -20.97 11.33 25.51
C PRO A 308 -22.42 11.81 25.69
N ARG A 309 -23.36 10.85 25.77
CA ARG A 309 -24.83 11.07 25.93
C ARG A 309 -25.25 12.13 26.95
N PRO A 310 -24.60 12.28 28.14
CA PRO A 310 -24.96 13.32 29.09
C PRO A 310 -24.92 14.76 28.53
N PHE A 311 -24.18 14.99 27.44
CA PHE A 311 -24.07 16.29 26.79
C PHE A 311 -25.13 16.55 25.71
N ASP A 312 -25.97 15.57 25.34
CA ASP A 312 -26.95 15.70 24.25
C ASP A 312 -27.95 16.85 24.51
N SER A 313 -28.46 16.95 25.73
CA SER A 313 -29.39 18.02 26.13
C SER A 313 -28.71 19.41 26.08
N ARG A 314 -27.44 19.49 26.49
CA ARG A 314 -26.64 20.71 26.40
C ARG A 314 -26.38 21.11 24.95
N LEU A 315 -25.99 20.17 24.08
CA LEU A 315 -25.76 20.40 22.65
C LEU A 315 -26.98 21.04 21.99
N ALA A 316 -28.18 20.52 22.26
CA ALA A 316 -29.43 21.04 21.70
C ALA A 316 -29.73 22.50 22.08
N THR A 317 -29.09 23.04 23.13
CA THR A 317 -29.29 24.42 23.62
C THR A 317 -28.21 25.41 23.20
N VAL A 318 -27.13 24.97 22.54
CA VAL A 318 -26.04 25.85 22.13
C VAL A 318 -26.52 26.81 21.03
N ARG A 319 -26.43 28.12 21.28
CA ARG A 319 -26.81 29.20 20.33
C ARG A 319 -25.69 30.22 20.11
N SER A 320 -24.56 30.10 20.80
CA SER A 320 -23.45 31.05 20.75
C SER A 320 -22.09 30.36 20.86
N GLN A 321 -21.04 31.04 20.41
CA GLN A 321 -19.64 30.58 20.54
C GLN A 321 -19.26 30.37 22.00
N ALA A 322 -19.67 31.25 22.90
CA ALA A 322 -19.39 31.13 24.33
C ALA A 322 -19.99 29.87 24.95
N GLN A 323 -21.23 29.52 24.57
CA GLN A 323 -21.87 28.27 24.99
C GLN A 323 -21.17 27.03 24.42
N ALA A 324 -20.72 27.08 23.17
CA ALA A 324 -19.96 25.99 22.55
C ALA A 324 -18.62 25.76 23.29
N VAL A 325 -17.89 26.83 23.61
CA VAL A 325 -16.64 26.76 24.39
C VAL A 325 -16.89 26.23 25.80
N ALA A 326 -17.95 26.70 26.47
CA ALA A 326 -18.29 26.23 27.81
C ALA A 326 -18.62 24.72 27.82
N LEU A 327 -19.40 24.26 26.85
CA LEU A 327 -19.72 22.83 26.70
C LEU A 327 -18.47 22.00 26.38
N ALA A 328 -17.59 22.49 25.51
CA ALA A 328 -16.36 21.81 25.16
C ALA A 328 -15.44 21.64 26.37
N LYS A 329 -15.33 22.70 27.21
CA LYS A 329 -14.59 22.66 28.48
C LYS A 329 -15.18 21.64 29.46
N GLU A 330 -16.52 21.60 29.59
CA GLU A 330 -17.23 20.64 30.43
C GLU A 330 -17.01 19.19 29.96
N ALA A 331 -17.03 18.98 28.64
CA ALA A 331 -16.77 17.68 28.03
C ALA A 331 -15.27 17.31 28.01
N GLY A 332 -14.35 18.26 28.21
CA GLY A 332 -12.92 18.02 28.10
C GLY A 332 -12.45 17.72 26.67
N VAL A 333 -13.04 18.38 25.66
CA VAL A 333 -12.60 18.33 24.26
C VAL A 333 -12.42 19.72 23.69
N HIS A 334 -11.71 19.84 22.57
CA HIS A 334 -11.54 21.12 21.89
C HIS A 334 -12.88 21.68 21.37
N PRO A 335 -13.12 23.00 21.43
CA PRO A 335 -14.35 23.63 20.98
C PRO A 335 -14.77 23.28 19.54
N GLY A 336 -13.80 23.07 18.67
CA GLY A 336 -14.03 22.62 17.29
C GLY A 336 -14.81 21.30 17.19
N ILE A 337 -14.65 20.37 18.14
CA ILE A 337 -15.40 19.10 18.18
C ILE A 337 -16.90 19.36 18.38
N VAL A 338 -17.24 20.25 19.31
CA VAL A 338 -18.64 20.67 19.55
C VAL A 338 -19.21 21.35 18.32
N VAL A 339 -18.44 22.25 17.68
CA VAL A 339 -18.89 22.90 16.45
C VAL A 339 -19.12 21.89 15.32
N GLY A 340 -18.19 20.95 15.12
CA GLY A 340 -18.32 19.89 14.12
C GLY A 340 -19.60 19.07 14.33
N ARG A 341 -19.90 18.68 15.58
CA ARG A 341 -21.13 17.97 15.92
C ARG A 341 -22.39 18.78 15.63
N LEU A 342 -22.42 20.06 16.03
CA LEU A 342 -23.57 20.94 15.78
C LEU A 342 -23.82 21.18 14.29
N GLN A 343 -22.76 21.27 13.48
CA GLN A 343 -22.83 21.42 12.02
C GLN A 343 -23.32 20.13 11.35
N HIS A 344 -22.77 18.97 11.76
CA HIS A 344 -23.19 17.66 11.28
C HIS A 344 -24.68 17.40 11.54
N ASP A 345 -25.13 17.66 12.79
CA ASP A 345 -26.51 17.50 13.21
C ASP A 345 -27.44 18.60 12.66
N LYS A 346 -26.92 19.49 11.81
CA LYS A 346 -27.64 20.61 11.16
C LYS A 346 -28.35 21.55 12.15
N THR A 347 -27.89 21.57 13.40
CA THR A 347 -28.39 22.50 14.44
C THR A 347 -27.87 23.92 14.19
N ILE A 348 -26.71 24.04 13.55
CA ILE A 348 -26.19 25.31 13.02
C ILE A 348 -25.70 25.12 11.56
N PRO A 349 -25.70 26.19 10.73
CA PRO A 349 -25.10 26.13 9.40
C PRO A 349 -23.59 25.90 9.44
N TYR A 350 -23.03 25.28 8.39
CA TYR A 350 -21.57 25.08 8.21
C TYR A 350 -20.75 26.38 8.15
N SER A 351 -21.39 27.53 7.95
CA SER A 351 -20.73 28.85 8.00
C SER A 351 -20.55 29.38 9.42
N HIS A 352 -21.25 28.83 10.41
CA HIS A 352 -21.26 29.34 11.79
C HIS A 352 -20.14 28.76 12.65
N PHE A 353 -19.62 29.58 13.56
CA PHE A 353 -18.64 29.22 14.60
C PHE A 353 -17.31 28.65 14.10
N ASN A 354 -17.00 28.78 12.81
CA ASN A 354 -15.75 28.28 12.23
C ASN A 354 -14.47 28.89 12.83
N ARG A 355 -14.56 30.02 13.56
CA ARG A 355 -13.43 30.59 14.32
C ARG A 355 -12.97 29.72 15.48
N LEU A 356 -13.82 28.80 15.96
CA LEU A 356 -13.50 27.84 17.02
C LEU A 356 -12.93 26.53 16.49
N ARG A 357 -12.83 26.37 15.16
CA ARG A 357 -12.31 25.16 14.52
C ARG A 357 -10.87 25.39 14.08
N THR A 358 -10.08 24.33 14.14
CA THR A 358 -8.65 24.37 13.78
C THR A 358 -8.45 23.75 12.41
N ARG A 359 -7.68 24.43 11.55
CA ARG A 359 -7.30 23.89 10.25
C ARG A 359 -5.98 23.14 10.35
N LEU A 360 -5.94 21.95 9.76
CA LEU A 360 -4.75 21.10 9.61
C LEU A 360 -4.18 21.25 8.20
N ALA A 361 -2.86 21.20 8.08
CA ALA A 361 -2.16 21.17 6.80
C ALA A 361 -0.95 20.23 6.91
N PHE A 362 -0.62 19.58 5.80
CA PHE A 362 0.70 18.98 5.66
C PHE A 362 1.71 20.11 5.45
N THR A 363 2.87 19.99 6.07
CA THR A 363 4.06 20.74 5.67
C THR A 363 4.67 20.02 4.46
N ASP A 364 5.08 20.78 3.44
CA ASP A 364 5.90 20.22 2.37
C ASP A 364 7.27 19.89 2.97
N GLU A 365 7.67 18.62 2.95
CA GLU A 365 9.06 18.18 3.20
C GLU A 365 9.84 18.16 1.89
#